data_AF-A0AAX3I202-F1
#
_entry.id   AF-A0AAX3I202-F1
#
_cell.length_a   1.000
_cell.length_b   1.000
_cell.length_c   1.000
_cell.angle_alpha   90.00
_cell.angle_beta   90.00
_cell.angle_gamma   90.00
#
_symmetry.space_group_name_H-M   'P 1'
#
loop_
_entity.id
_entity.type
_entity.pdbx_description
1 polymer ?
#
loop_
_entity_poly.entity_id
_entity_poly.type
_entity_poly.pdbx_seq_one_letter_code
_entity_poly.pdbx_strand_id
1 'polypeptide(L)'
;MANRSKKVMLSARIEPYLKAGIELAAVAKNEKIVKLMEQFIEIGLEDLVVDNPFKLMTLEKIDFMFVFKCIWSEDEPTLKLRAGGLGEGFAGSYLSRLAGWVLSDDYFKGEFDLYGDLNGVSLGEKSSAPNVKINIDLVRSEWSMINSYYEFLDSNKPFHPAYSDYKRMVHESKAK
;
A
#
# COMPACT_ATOMS: atom_id res chain seq x y z
N MET A 1 -25.89 8.04 0.49
CA MET A 1 -25.88 6.56 0.51
C MET A 1 -25.04 6.13 1.69
N ALA A 2 -25.60 5.33 2.60
CA ALA A 2 -24.87 4.87 3.78
C ALA A 2 -23.69 4.00 3.34
N ASN A 3 -22.47 4.44 3.63
CA ASN A 3 -21.25 3.70 3.36
C ASN A 3 -21.24 2.50 4.31
N ARG A 4 -21.83 1.36 3.89
CA ARG A 4 -21.62 0.08 4.58
C ARG A 4 -20.10 -0.14 4.55
N SER A 5 -19.47 -0.09 5.72
CA SER A 5 -18.11 -0.59 5.92
C SER A 5 -17.96 -1.89 5.13
N LYS A 6 -17.16 -1.88 4.06
CA LYS A 6 -16.87 -3.05 3.24
C LYS A 6 -15.98 -3.96 4.08
N LYS A 7 -16.60 -4.80 4.91
CA LYS A 7 -15.86 -5.81 5.67
C LYS A 7 -15.13 -6.74 4.72
N VAL A 8 -13.86 -7.00 5.00
CA VAL A 8 -12.99 -7.89 4.22
C VAL A 8 -12.86 -9.25 4.92
N MET A 9 -12.64 -10.32 4.14
CA MET A 9 -12.40 -11.66 4.67
C MET A 9 -10.90 -11.87 4.82
N LEU A 10 -10.45 -12.26 6.03
CA LEU A 10 -9.09 -12.71 6.30
C LEU A 10 -9.10 -14.24 6.44
N SER A 11 -8.34 -14.93 5.60
CA SER A 11 -8.12 -16.37 5.69
C SER A 11 -6.66 -16.64 6.03
N ALA A 12 -6.40 -17.21 7.21
CA ALA A 12 -5.06 -17.50 7.69
C ALA A 12 -4.95 -18.94 8.19
N ARG A 13 -3.78 -19.57 7.97
CA ARG A 13 -3.42 -20.83 8.61
C ARG A 13 -2.74 -20.51 9.94
N ILE A 14 -3.26 -21.06 11.03
CA ILE A 14 -2.71 -20.88 12.38
C ILE A 14 -2.55 -22.23 13.05
N GLU A 15 -1.63 -22.30 14.01
CA GLU A 15 -1.43 -23.50 14.81
C GLU A 15 -2.70 -23.88 15.58
N PRO A 16 -3.05 -25.19 15.70
CA PRO A 16 -4.28 -25.63 16.36
C PRO A 16 -4.46 -25.11 17.78
N TYR A 17 -3.38 -24.99 18.56
CA TYR A 17 -3.45 -24.49 19.94
C TYR A 17 -3.81 -23.00 20.00
N LEU A 18 -3.38 -22.19 19.02
CA LEU A 18 -3.75 -20.77 18.94
C LEU A 18 -5.24 -20.61 18.67
N LYS A 19 -5.79 -21.43 17.75
CA LYS A 19 -7.23 -21.46 17.48
C LYS A 19 -8.02 -21.80 18.75
N ALA A 20 -7.64 -22.86 19.45
CA ALA A 20 -8.28 -23.26 20.69
C ALA A 20 -8.18 -22.17 21.78
N GLY A 21 -7.03 -21.51 21.89
CA GLY A 21 -6.82 -20.38 22.80
C GLY A 21 -7.74 -19.19 22.50
N ILE A 22 -7.88 -18.80 21.23
CA ILE A 22 -8.78 -17.72 20.80
C ILE A 22 -10.25 -18.09 21.09
N GLU A 23 -10.66 -19.33 20.82
CA GLU A 23 -12.01 -19.82 21.10
C GLU A 23 -12.35 -19.76 22.59
N LEU A 24 -11.44 -20.23 23.45
CA LEU A 24 -11.60 -20.18 24.91
C LEU A 24 -11.62 -18.74 25.43
N ALA A 25 -10.73 -17.87 24.91
CA ALA A 25 -10.67 -16.47 25.31
C ALA A 25 -11.95 -15.71 24.93
N ALA A 26 -12.50 -15.98 23.74
CA ALA A 26 -13.76 -15.39 23.29
C ALA A 26 -14.93 -15.79 24.20
N VAL A 27 -15.01 -17.06 24.58
CA VAL A 27 -16.01 -17.55 25.55
C VAL A 27 -15.82 -16.89 26.92
N ALA A 28 -14.59 -16.84 27.43
CA ALA A 28 -14.28 -16.24 28.73
C ALA A 28 -14.63 -14.75 28.80
N LYS A 29 -14.48 -14.01 27.69
CA LYS A 29 -14.85 -12.60 27.58
C LYS A 29 -16.30 -12.34 27.16
N ASN A 30 -17.07 -13.38 26.87
CA ASN A 30 -18.42 -13.29 26.29
C ASN A 30 -18.45 -12.43 25.00
N GLU A 31 -17.48 -12.65 24.11
CA GLU A 31 -17.35 -11.93 22.84
C GLU A 31 -17.36 -12.89 21.64
N LYS A 32 -17.72 -12.37 20.46
CA LYS A 32 -17.56 -13.12 19.20
C LYS A 32 -16.07 -13.25 18.87
N ILE A 33 -15.63 -14.43 18.44
CA ILE A 33 -14.25 -14.68 18.00
C ILE A 33 -13.77 -13.61 17.01
N VAL A 34 -14.60 -13.22 16.05
CA VAL A 34 -14.25 -12.18 15.06
C VAL A 34 -13.93 -10.84 15.73
N LYS A 35 -14.68 -10.42 16.74
CA LYS A 35 -14.43 -9.17 17.48
C LYS A 35 -13.11 -9.25 18.25
N LEU A 36 -12.85 -10.38 18.90
CA LEU A 36 -11.59 -10.60 19.61
C LEU A 36 -10.39 -10.62 18.65
N MET A 37 -10.55 -11.21 17.47
CA MET A 37 -9.54 -11.18 16.41
C MET A 37 -9.28 -9.78 15.87
N GLU A 38 -10.32 -8.97 15.66
CA GLU A 38 -10.17 -7.55 15.27
C GLU A 38 -9.33 -6.79 16.31
N GLN A 39 -9.60 -6.99 17.62
CA GLN A 39 -8.80 -6.39 18.70
C GLN A 39 -7.34 -6.86 18.70
N PHE A 40 -7.10 -8.16 18.55
CA PHE A 40 -5.73 -8.68 18.52
C PHE A 40 -4.94 -8.17 17.32
N ILE A 41 -5.59 -8.00 16.17
CA ILE A 41 -4.96 -7.42 14.98
C ILE A 41 -4.67 -5.93 15.23
N GLU A 42 -5.61 -5.18 15.78
CA GLU A 42 -5.43 -3.75 16.08
C GLU A 42 -4.27 -3.52 17.05
N ILE A 43 -4.27 -4.20 18.20
CA ILE A 43 -3.18 -4.14 19.18
C ILE A 43 -1.87 -4.60 18.55
N GLY A 44 -1.90 -5.72 17.82
CA GLY A 44 -0.72 -6.27 17.17
C GLY A 44 -0.09 -5.31 16.16
N LEU A 45 -0.89 -4.51 15.45
CA LEU A 45 -0.40 -3.49 14.52
C LEU A 45 0.07 -2.22 15.24
N GLU A 46 -0.60 -1.80 16.32
CA GLU A 46 -0.21 -0.66 17.16
C GLU A 46 1.12 -0.87 17.88
N ASP A 47 1.48 -2.12 18.18
CA ASP A 47 2.75 -2.47 18.81
C ASP A 47 3.93 -2.56 17.80
N LEU A 48 3.67 -2.49 16.50
CA LEU A 48 4.72 -2.61 15.49
C LEU A 48 5.51 -1.32 15.31
N VAL A 49 6.83 -1.46 15.37
CA VAL A 49 7.78 -0.39 15.10
C VAL A 49 8.58 -0.72 13.83
N VAL A 50 8.59 0.19 12.88
CA VAL A 50 9.27 0.05 11.59
C VAL A 50 10.36 1.10 11.42
N ASP A 51 11.26 0.90 10.44
CA ASP A 51 12.16 1.96 9.99
C ASP A 51 11.34 3.14 9.48
N ASN A 52 11.73 4.35 9.90
CA ASN A 52 11.01 5.55 9.54
C ASN A 52 11.15 5.83 8.03
N PRO A 53 10.06 5.67 7.26
CA PRO A 53 10.16 5.77 5.81
C PRO A 53 10.14 7.22 5.31
N PHE A 54 9.67 8.16 6.13
CA PHE A 54 9.56 9.55 5.72
C PHE A 54 10.93 10.21 5.59
N LYS A 55 11.99 9.70 6.25
CA LYS A 55 13.37 10.26 6.24
C LYS A 55 13.47 11.76 6.57
N LEU A 56 12.36 12.37 6.98
CA LEU A 56 12.15 13.78 7.26
C LEU A 56 12.17 14.06 8.77
N MET A 57 12.19 13.01 9.59
CA MET A 57 12.34 13.11 11.04
C MET A 57 13.70 12.55 11.43
N THR A 58 14.24 13.06 12.55
CA THR A 58 15.47 12.56 13.18
C THR A 58 15.32 11.18 13.82
N LEU A 59 14.10 10.64 13.86
CA LEU A 59 13.81 9.32 14.43
C LEU A 59 14.10 8.24 13.39
N GLU A 60 14.96 7.28 13.74
CA GLU A 60 15.25 6.11 12.90
C GLU A 60 14.07 5.13 12.81
N LYS A 61 13.25 5.08 13.86
CA LYS A 61 12.13 4.17 14.04
C LYS A 61 10.83 4.93 14.30
N ILE A 62 9.70 4.35 13.90
CA ILE A 62 8.37 4.94 14.06
C ILE A 62 7.30 3.86 14.22
N ASP A 63 6.20 4.20 14.88
CA ASP A 63 4.99 3.37 14.92
C ASP A 63 4.46 3.10 13.51
N PHE A 64 4.20 1.82 13.21
CA PHE A 64 3.66 1.39 11.93
C PHE A 64 2.28 2.01 11.69
N MET A 65 1.41 2.03 12.69
CA MET A 65 0.05 2.52 12.53
C MET A 65 0.01 4.01 12.24
N PHE A 66 0.93 4.78 12.80
CA PHE A 66 1.15 6.18 12.45
C PHE A 66 1.47 6.32 10.96
N VAL A 67 2.47 5.60 10.44
CA VAL A 67 2.84 5.64 9.01
C VAL A 67 1.66 5.22 8.14
N PHE A 68 0.99 4.12 8.50
CA PHE A 68 -0.14 3.59 7.75
C PHE A 68 -1.29 4.60 7.66
N LYS A 69 -1.63 5.27 8.77
CA LYS A 69 -2.65 6.33 8.81
C LYS A 69 -2.30 7.51 7.89
N CYS A 70 -1.02 7.89 7.82
CA CYS A 70 -0.55 8.95 6.91
C CYS A 70 -0.79 8.64 5.43
N ILE A 71 -0.73 7.35 5.04
CA ILE A 71 -0.82 6.94 3.63
C ILE A 71 -2.16 6.29 3.26
N TRP A 72 -2.98 5.95 4.25
CA TRP A 72 -4.22 5.21 4.04
C TRP A 72 -5.11 5.86 2.97
N SER A 73 -5.71 5.02 2.14
CA SER A 73 -6.71 5.41 1.13
C SER A 73 -7.60 4.22 0.86
N GLU A 74 -8.91 4.44 0.70
CA GLU A 74 -9.83 3.41 0.21
C GLU A 74 -9.57 3.07 -1.27
N ASP A 75 -8.90 3.95 -2.01
CA ASP A 75 -8.46 3.74 -3.38
C ASP A 75 -7.14 2.95 -3.40
N GLU A 76 -7.21 1.68 -3.81
CA GLU A 76 -6.07 0.76 -3.82
C GLU A 76 -4.86 1.28 -4.63
N PRO A 77 -5.01 1.79 -5.86
CA PRO A 77 -3.88 2.38 -6.60
C PRO A 77 -3.18 3.50 -5.82
N THR A 78 -3.95 4.42 -5.23
CA THR A 78 -3.39 5.51 -4.40
C THR A 78 -2.65 4.95 -3.18
N LEU A 79 -3.25 4.01 -2.45
CA LEU A 79 -2.62 3.38 -1.27
C LEU A 79 -1.31 2.68 -1.64
N LYS A 80 -1.33 1.87 -2.70
CA LYS A 80 -0.16 1.12 -3.17
C LYS A 80 0.94 2.05 -3.67
N LEU A 81 0.59 3.11 -4.38
CA LEU A 81 1.55 4.09 -4.87
C LEU A 81 2.21 4.88 -3.73
N ARG A 82 1.43 5.33 -2.74
CA ARG A 82 1.95 5.96 -1.52
C ARG A 82 2.88 5.02 -0.75
N ALA A 83 2.44 3.79 -0.49
CA ALA A 83 3.24 2.79 0.21
C ALA A 83 4.54 2.50 -0.55
N GLY A 84 4.49 2.27 -1.87
CA GLY A 84 5.68 2.00 -2.68
C GLY A 84 6.67 3.17 -2.73
N GLY A 85 6.15 4.40 -2.78
CA GLY A 85 6.97 5.61 -2.76
C GLY A 85 7.72 5.84 -1.44
N LEU A 86 7.30 5.21 -0.35
CA LEU A 86 8.01 5.20 0.93
C LEU A 86 9.25 4.28 0.93
N GLY A 87 9.41 3.43 -0.08
CA GLY A 87 10.60 2.62 -0.28
C GLY A 87 10.46 1.14 0.12
N GLU A 88 11.48 0.37 -0.23
CA GLU A 88 11.53 -1.09 -0.09
C GLU A 88 11.42 -1.55 1.37
N GLY A 89 11.95 -0.79 2.32
CA GLY A 89 11.88 -1.13 3.74
C GLY A 89 10.45 -1.13 4.32
N PHE A 90 9.52 -0.41 3.70
CA PHE A 90 8.13 -0.34 4.14
C PHE A 90 7.18 -1.16 3.26
N ALA A 91 7.31 -1.06 1.94
CA ALA A 91 6.39 -1.67 0.99
C ALA A 91 6.91 -2.97 0.34
N GLY A 92 8.15 -3.36 0.61
CA GLY A 92 8.83 -4.47 -0.07
C GLY A 92 9.29 -4.11 -1.49
N SER A 93 10.15 -4.98 -2.05
CA SER A 93 10.89 -4.72 -3.28
C SER A 93 9.99 -4.47 -4.50
N TYR A 94 9.01 -5.35 -4.71
CA TYR A 94 8.13 -5.28 -5.87
C TYR A 94 7.36 -3.95 -5.92
N LEU A 95 6.65 -3.63 -4.84
CA LEU A 95 5.79 -2.45 -4.80
C LEU A 95 6.61 -1.16 -4.81
N SER A 96 7.76 -1.15 -4.11
CA SER A 96 8.65 0.02 -4.11
C SER A 96 9.22 0.30 -5.50
N ARG A 97 9.63 -0.72 -6.25
CA ARG A 97 10.17 -0.51 -7.59
C ARG A 97 9.10 -0.16 -8.61
N LEU A 98 7.91 -0.78 -8.52
CA LEU A 98 6.77 -0.41 -9.37
C LEU A 98 6.40 1.07 -9.15
N ALA A 99 6.24 1.48 -7.89
CA ALA A 99 5.97 2.87 -7.55
C ALA A 99 7.12 3.79 -8.01
N GLY A 100 8.38 3.42 -7.73
CA GLY A 100 9.54 4.19 -8.17
C GLY A 100 9.57 4.42 -9.68
N TRP A 101 9.23 3.42 -10.49
CA TRP A 101 9.07 3.57 -11.93
C TRP A 101 7.97 4.58 -12.27
N VAL A 102 6.75 4.40 -11.76
CA VAL A 102 5.60 5.30 -11.99
C VAL A 102 5.92 6.74 -11.59
N LEU A 103 6.54 6.94 -10.42
CA LEU A 103 6.87 8.27 -9.88
C LEU A 103 8.00 8.96 -10.64
N SER A 104 8.83 8.21 -11.37
CA SER A 104 9.94 8.75 -12.16
C SER A 104 9.60 9.03 -13.62
N ASP A 105 8.53 8.41 -14.14
CA ASP A 105 8.14 8.50 -15.54
C ASP A 105 7.33 9.77 -15.81
N ASP A 106 7.80 10.58 -16.77
CA ASP A 106 7.16 11.83 -17.18
C ASP A 106 5.70 11.64 -17.65
N TYR A 107 5.36 10.47 -18.17
CA TYR A 107 4.00 10.15 -18.62
C TYR A 107 2.96 10.28 -17.49
N PHE A 108 3.33 9.97 -16.25
CA PHE A 108 2.43 10.03 -15.11
C PHE A 108 2.49 11.35 -14.34
N LYS A 109 3.29 12.33 -14.75
CA LYS A 109 3.34 13.64 -14.06
C LYS A 109 1.99 14.35 -14.13
N GLY A 110 1.64 15.05 -13.06
CA GLY A 110 0.41 15.81 -12.93
C GLY A 110 0.46 16.78 -11.75
N GLU A 111 -0.69 17.20 -11.24
CA GLU A 111 -0.78 18.20 -10.17
C GLU A 111 -1.24 17.64 -8.81
N PHE A 112 -1.73 16.39 -8.77
CA PHE A 112 -2.18 15.79 -7.51
C PHE A 112 -0.98 15.50 -6.61
N ASP A 113 -0.95 16.10 -5.42
CA ASP A 113 0.04 15.78 -4.40
C ASP A 113 -0.28 14.42 -3.78
N LEU A 114 0.56 13.43 -4.07
CA LEU A 114 0.39 12.06 -3.66
C LEU A 114 0.27 11.91 -2.15
N TYR A 115 1.03 12.71 -1.38
CA TYR A 115 1.04 12.62 0.09
C TYR A 115 0.21 13.73 0.73
N GLY A 116 0.05 14.87 0.08
CA GLY A 116 -0.81 15.97 0.55
C GLY A 116 -0.47 16.38 1.98
N ASP A 117 -1.48 16.43 2.84
CA ASP A 117 -1.36 16.72 4.27
C ASP A 117 -1.20 15.46 5.14
N LEU A 118 -0.88 14.31 4.53
CA LEU A 118 -0.78 13.00 5.18
C LEU A 118 -2.07 12.62 5.91
N ASN A 119 -3.21 12.89 5.27
CA ASN A 119 -4.55 12.67 5.84
C ASN A 119 -4.77 13.45 7.15
N GLY A 120 -4.18 14.63 7.26
CA GLY A 120 -4.23 15.49 8.46
C GLY A 120 -3.35 15.00 9.62
N VAL A 121 -2.52 13.98 9.41
CA VAL A 121 -1.57 13.50 10.43
C VAL A 121 -0.33 14.39 10.43
N SER A 122 -0.05 15.02 11.57
CA SER A 122 1.13 15.86 11.73
C SER A 122 2.39 15.02 11.96
N LEU A 123 3.43 15.22 11.13
CA LEU A 123 4.78 14.68 11.35
C LEU A 123 5.57 15.47 12.42
N GLY A 124 4.96 16.47 13.06
CA GLY A 124 5.60 17.38 14.01
C GLY A 124 6.15 18.64 13.34
N GLU A 125 6.59 19.61 14.16
CA GLU A 125 6.92 20.99 13.75
C GLU A 125 8.08 21.12 12.75
N LYS A 126 8.86 20.06 12.51
CA LYS A 126 10.07 20.07 11.67
C LYS A 126 10.01 19.17 10.44
N SER A 127 8.84 18.60 10.13
CA SER A 127 8.72 17.62 9.05
C SER A 127 7.52 17.97 8.17
N SER A 128 7.76 18.12 6.87
CA SER A 128 6.72 18.29 5.86
C SER A 128 6.59 17.01 5.05
N ALA A 129 5.38 16.70 4.60
CA ALA A 129 5.16 15.57 3.69
C ALA A 129 6.05 15.67 2.43
N PRO A 130 6.48 14.55 1.85
CA PRO A 130 7.11 14.56 0.54
C PRO A 130 6.16 15.18 -0.49
N ASN A 131 6.60 16.23 -1.18
CA ASN A 131 5.82 16.83 -2.26
C ASN A 131 6.06 16.05 -3.55
N VAL A 132 5.17 15.11 -3.85
CA VAL A 132 5.25 14.24 -5.03
C VAL A 132 4.01 14.45 -5.87
N LYS A 133 4.16 15.16 -6.99
CA LYS A 133 3.05 15.47 -7.89
C LYS A 133 2.88 14.41 -8.97
N ILE A 134 1.64 13.94 -9.15
CA ILE A 134 1.31 12.90 -10.11
C ILE A 134 -0.08 13.12 -10.73
N ASN A 135 -0.33 12.54 -11.90
CA ASN A 135 -1.67 12.39 -12.46
C ASN A 135 -2.30 11.11 -11.92
N ILE A 136 -2.93 11.21 -10.73
CA ILE A 136 -3.48 10.04 -10.05
C ILE A 136 -4.63 9.39 -10.83
N ASP A 137 -5.41 10.16 -11.60
CA ASP A 137 -6.52 9.63 -12.39
C ASP A 137 -6.01 8.79 -13.57
N LEU A 138 -4.91 9.22 -14.20
CA LEU A 138 -4.22 8.41 -15.22
C LEU A 138 -3.71 7.10 -14.62
N VAL A 139 -3.03 7.16 -13.46
CA VAL A 139 -2.55 5.96 -12.76
C VAL A 139 -3.69 5.00 -12.40
N ARG A 140 -4.82 5.51 -11.91
CA ARG A 140 -6.02 4.70 -11.63
C ARG A 140 -6.53 4.02 -12.90
N SER A 141 -6.66 4.77 -13.99
CA SER A 141 -7.18 4.25 -15.26
C SER A 141 -6.27 3.19 -15.89
N GLU A 142 -4.95 3.30 -15.69
CA GLU A 142 -3.96 2.39 -16.26
C GLU A 142 -3.41 1.38 -15.23
N TRP A 143 -3.98 1.30 -14.01
CA TRP A 143 -3.38 0.52 -12.91
C TRP A 143 -3.16 -0.96 -13.25
N SER A 144 -4.14 -1.62 -13.88
CA SER A 144 -3.97 -3.01 -14.31
C SER A 144 -2.86 -3.16 -15.36
N MET A 145 -2.74 -2.20 -16.28
CA MET A 145 -1.71 -2.21 -17.32
C MET A 145 -0.32 -1.95 -16.74
N ILE A 146 -0.21 -1.06 -15.75
CA ILE A 146 1.01 -0.79 -14.99
C ILE A 146 1.51 -2.06 -14.31
N ASN A 147 0.64 -2.77 -13.58
CA ASN A 147 1.02 -4.02 -12.90
C ASN A 147 1.48 -5.08 -13.92
N SER A 148 0.71 -5.31 -14.98
CA SER A 148 1.08 -6.28 -16.01
C SER A 148 2.38 -5.94 -16.74
N TYR A 149 2.63 -4.65 -17.00
CA TYR A 149 3.90 -4.20 -17.57
C TYR A 149 5.06 -4.48 -16.63
N TYR A 150 4.91 -4.17 -15.33
CA TYR A 150 5.97 -4.37 -14.36
C TYR A 150 6.27 -5.87 -14.16
N GLU A 151 5.25 -6.72 -14.12
CA GLU A 151 5.40 -8.19 -14.13
C GLU A 151 6.09 -8.70 -15.40
N PHE A 152 5.75 -8.11 -16.56
CA PHE A 152 6.40 -8.43 -17.82
C PHE A 152 7.90 -8.10 -17.78
N LEU A 153 8.26 -6.91 -17.30
CA LEU A 153 9.67 -6.50 -17.16
C LEU A 153 10.43 -7.44 -16.23
N ASP A 154 9.84 -7.84 -15.11
CA ASP A 154 10.52 -8.73 -14.15
C ASP A 154 10.74 -10.13 -14.73
N SER A 155 9.78 -10.64 -15.51
CA SER A 155 9.81 -11.99 -16.10
C SER A 155 10.66 -12.09 -17.37
N ASN A 156 10.87 -10.99 -18.11
CA ASN A 156 11.47 -11.01 -19.45
C ASN A 156 12.85 -10.34 -19.53
N LYS A 157 13.55 -10.17 -18.41
CA LYS A 157 14.92 -9.63 -18.41
C LYS A 157 15.83 -10.40 -19.38
N PRO A 158 16.65 -9.71 -20.21
CA PRO A 158 16.96 -8.27 -20.19
C PRO A 158 16.10 -7.42 -21.13
N PHE A 159 14.97 -7.91 -21.63
CA PHE A 159 14.10 -7.16 -22.53
C PHE A 159 13.28 -6.11 -21.76
N HIS A 160 13.49 -4.83 -22.08
CA HIS A 160 12.83 -3.69 -21.43
C HIS A 160 12.20 -2.77 -22.49
N PRO A 161 11.07 -3.16 -23.10
CA PRO A 161 10.38 -2.29 -24.05
C PRO A 161 9.88 -1.04 -23.33
N ALA A 162 9.72 0.08 -24.04
CA ALA A 162 9.07 1.25 -23.45
C ALA A 162 7.60 0.93 -23.11
N TYR A 163 7.05 1.62 -22.12
CA TYR A 163 5.67 1.39 -21.69
C TYR A 163 4.65 1.58 -22.82
N SER A 164 4.86 2.58 -23.68
CA SER A 164 4.05 2.80 -24.89
C SER A 164 4.11 1.63 -25.86
N ASP A 165 5.29 1.04 -26.07
CA ASP A 165 5.47 -0.13 -26.93
C ASP A 165 4.77 -1.35 -26.34
N TYR A 166 4.89 -1.57 -25.02
CA TYR A 166 4.16 -2.63 -24.33
C TYR A 166 2.65 -2.47 -24.47
N LYS A 167 2.11 -1.26 -24.28
CA LYS A 167 0.68 -0.98 -24.49
C LYS A 167 0.23 -1.34 -25.90
N ARG A 168 1.03 -1.00 -26.92
CA ARG A 168 0.77 -1.37 -28.32
C ARG A 168 0.78 -2.89 -28.50
N MET A 169 1.78 -3.60 -27.97
CA MET A 169 1.88 -5.06 -28.05
C MET A 169 0.66 -5.77 -27.44
N VAL A 170 0.19 -5.31 -26.27
CA VAL A 170 -0.99 -5.88 -25.62
C VAL A 170 -2.25 -5.63 -26.45
N HIS A 171 -2.40 -4.43 -27.02
CA HIS A 171 -3.53 -4.10 -27.88
C HIS A 171 -3.55 -4.98 -29.14
N GLU A 172 -2.40 -5.12 -29.81
CA GLU A 172 -2.24 -5.97 -31.01
C GLU A 172 -2.47 -7.45 -30.71
N SER A 173 -2.05 -7.93 -29.53
CA SER A 173 -2.27 -9.32 -29.12
C SER A 173 -3.74 -9.64 -28.83
N LYS A 174 -4.54 -8.67 -28.38
CA LYS A 174 -5.97 -8.85 -28.11
C LYS A 174 -6.85 -8.72 -29.36
N ALA A 175 -6.32 -8.13 -30.43
CA ALA A 175 -7.01 -7.97 -31.70
C ALA A 175 -6.92 -9.23 -32.60
N LYS A 176 -6.13 -10.22 -32.21
CA LYS A 176 -6.02 -11.55 -32.84
C LYS A 176 -6.88 -12.57 -32.11
#